data_AF-A0A7S0IL24-F1
#
_entry.id   AF-A0A7S0IL24-F1
#
_cell.length_a   1.000
_cell.length_b   1.000
_cell.length_c   1.000
_cell.angle_alpha   90.00
_cell.angle_beta   90.00
_cell.angle_gamma   90.00
#
_symmetry.space_group_name_H-M   'P 1'
#
loop_
_entity.id
_entity.type
_entity.pdbx_description
1 polymer ?
#
loop_
_entity_poly.entity_id
_entity_poly.type
_entity_poly.pdbx_seq_one_letter_code
_entity_poly.pdbx_strand_id
1 'polypeptide(L)'
;MFSVSLLAESQTQQLLPLFAAFMAVWGALMIKAWQRRQNKLALDWGMTNTHSADVVRKEFYGRPRTSPVTGEAELWYPDWKRAFKYCVTGLVMLVQVAFMTAMVTALYAGYFWIQSTEMSVYTNFLLNMANSTAWGICLELLNWIVWYQLASALNRFENHRTVQDHENRLIIKVFIFFFIDCFLWFFILAFFHIPFGRQIESTLASLGLHFDKPFERQVWMARLGLTIGAVLSITQWSMVFFADAYVPYMCKSWMKRREQRRRQARSDGGGAVGLDHAARELQRVEAQRSGATSIAMEQRTRPGLGVAGAGGSGRM
;
A
#
# COMPACT_ATOMS: atom_id res chain seq x y z
N MET A 1 -1.62 0.63 48.45
CA MET A 1 -1.59 0.73 46.97
C MET A 1 -2.71 1.62 46.43
N PHE A 2 -3.97 1.47 46.87
CA PHE A 2 -5.11 2.30 46.42
C PHE A 2 -5.00 3.82 46.67
N SER A 3 -4.37 4.23 47.78
CA SER A 3 -4.20 5.65 48.13
C SER A 3 -3.08 6.34 47.34
N VAL A 4 -2.06 5.59 46.90
CA VAL A 4 -0.99 6.11 46.03
C VAL A 4 -1.49 6.27 44.59
N SER A 5 -2.35 5.36 44.11
CA SER A 5 -3.02 5.52 42.82
C SER A 5 -3.98 6.71 42.81
N LEU A 6 -4.76 6.95 43.88
CA LEU A 6 -5.65 8.11 43.96
C LEU A 6 -4.90 9.46 44.02
N LEU A 7 -3.77 9.51 44.74
CA LEU A 7 -2.92 10.71 44.77
C LEU A 7 -2.25 10.95 43.42
N ALA A 8 -1.71 9.90 42.77
CA ALA A 8 -1.16 9.99 41.42
C ALA A 8 -2.23 10.41 40.41
N GLU A 9 -3.44 9.87 40.50
CA GLU A 9 -4.56 10.17 39.61
C GLU A 9 -5.05 11.62 39.78
N SER A 10 -5.18 12.10 41.02
CA SER A 10 -5.56 13.50 41.31
C SER A 10 -4.51 14.53 40.82
N GLN A 11 -3.22 14.22 40.97
CA GLN A 11 -2.11 15.06 40.49
C GLN A 11 -2.03 15.05 38.95
N THR A 12 -2.25 13.88 38.34
CA THR A 12 -2.28 13.72 36.87
C THR A 12 -3.44 14.52 36.26
N GLN A 13 -4.59 14.56 36.94
CA GLN A 13 -5.79 15.30 36.50
C GLN A 13 -5.60 16.83 36.52
N GLN A 14 -4.80 17.35 37.46
CA GLN A 14 -4.50 18.79 37.57
C GLN A 14 -3.44 19.27 36.57
N LEU A 15 -2.48 18.40 36.21
CA LEU A 15 -1.42 18.73 35.25
C LEU A 15 -1.85 18.56 33.79
N LEU A 16 -2.90 17.77 33.52
CA LEU A 16 -3.39 17.50 32.17
C LEU A 16 -3.75 18.75 31.35
N PRO A 17 -4.51 19.74 31.88
CA PRO A 17 -4.83 20.96 31.15
C PRO A 17 -3.60 21.81 30.84
N LEU A 18 -2.64 21.88 31.78
CA LEU A 18 -1.38 22.60 31.59
C LEU A 18 -0.52 21.94 30.50
N PHE A 19 -0.46 20.61 30.51
CA PHE A 19 0.22 19.84 29.48
C PHE A 19 -0.45 20.01 28.11
N ALA A 20 -1.79 19.98 28.04
CA ALA A 20 -2.52 20.22 26.81
C ALA A 20 -2.27 21.62 26.23
N ALA A 21 -2.27 22.65 27.10
CA ALA A 21 -1.94 24.02 26.71
C ALA A 21 -0.50 24.13 26.20
N PHE A 22 0.45 23.51 26.90
CA PHE A 22 1.85 23.43 26.46
C PHE A 22 1.97 22.75 25.09
N MET A 23 1.34 21.60 24.88
CA MET A 23 1.39 20.86 23.61
C MET A 23 0.79 21.67 22.46
N ALA A 24 -0.30 22.42 22.70
CA ALA A 24 -0.88 23.31 21.70
C ALA A 24 0.07 24.45 21.31
N VAL A 25 0.68 25.11 22.29
CA VAL A 25 1.68 26.17 22.07
C VAL A 25 2.90 25.62 21.34
N TRP A 26 3.45 24.50 21.82
CA TRP A 26 4.60 23.85 21.21
C TRP A 26 4.33 23.44 19.77
N GLY A 27 3.17 22.84 19.49
CA GLY A 27 2.78 22.47 18.13
C GLY A 27 2.70 23.67 17.19
N ALA A 28 2.09 24.77 17.62
CA ALA A 28 2.03 26.00 16.84
C ALA A 28 3.43 26.60 16.58
N LEU A 29 4.28 26.65 17.60
CA LEU A 29 5.66 27.13 17.48
C LEU A 29 6.48 26.24 16.55
N MET A 30 6.31 24.92 16.64
CA MET A 30 7.02 23.96 15.81
C MET A 30 6.66 24.13 14.33
N ILE A 31 5.37 24.30 14.01
CA ILE A 31 4.93 24.57 12.62
C ILE A 31 5.57 25.87 12.10
N LYS A 32 5.59 26.94 12.89
CA LYS A 32 6.21 28.21 12.50
C LYS A 32 7.72 28.10 12.33
N ALA A 33 8.40 27.39 13.24
CA ALA A 33 9.82 27.13 13.16
C ALA A 33 10.17 26.30 11.91
N TRP A 34 9.36 25.30 11.59
CA TRP A 34 9.50 24.47 10.40
C TRP A 34 9.28 25.27 9.11
N GLN A 35 8.24 26.10 9.03
CA GLN A 35 8.01 26.98 7.88
C GLN A 35 9.21 27.90 7.62
N ARG A 36 9.78 28.50 8.67
CA ARG A 36 11.00 29.32 8.54
C ARG A 36 12.19 28.50 8.06
N ARG A 37 12.37 27.28 8.58
CA ARG A 37 13.44 26.37 8.17
C ARG A 37 13.29 25.94 6.71
N GLN A 38 12.07 25.58 6.29
CA GLN A 38 11.74 25.22 4.92
C GLN A 38 12.05 26.35 3.96
N ASN A 39 11.66 27.60 4.27
CA ASN A 39 11.96 28.75 3.42
C ASN A 39 13.46 29.02 3.30
N LYS A 40 14.21 28.90 4.41
CA LYS A 40 15.67 29.01 4.37
C LYS A 40 16.29 27.94 3.46
N LEU A 41 15.85 26.69 3.60
CA LEU A 41 16.34 25.60 2.74
C LEU A 41 15.97 25.82 1.27
N ALA A 42 14.77 26.31 0.98
CA ALA A 42 14.36 26.64 -0.38
C ALA A 42 15.22 27.76 -0.98
N LEU A 43 15.64 28.76 -0.19
CA LEU A 43 16.60 29.78 -0.61
C LEU A 43 17.99 29.17 -0.84
N ASP A 44 18.51 28.42 0.14
CA ASP A 44 19.84 27.81 0.11
C ASP A 44 19.98 26.84 -1.09
N TRP A 45 18.90 26.17 -1.48
CA TRP A 45 18.85 25.24 -2.63
C TRP A 45 18.36 25.90 -3.93
N GLY A 46 18.04 27.19 -3.94
CA GLY A 46 17.55 27.90 -5.13
C GLY A 46 16.17 27.42 -5.65
N MET A 47 15.35 26.82 -4.79
CA MET A 47 14.03 26.25 -5.12
C MET A 47 12.85 27.19 -4.82
N THR A 48 13.06 28.51 -4.81
CA THR A 48 12.00 29.48 -4.45
C THR A 48 10.93 29.68 -5.55
N ASN A 49 11.25 29.41 -6.81
CA ASN A 49 10.36 29.65 -7.98
C ASN A 49 9.90 28.34 -8.68
N THR A 50 9.67 27.27 -7.92
CA THR A 50 9.29 25.96 -8.49
C THR A 50 7.92 25.94 -9.17
N HIS A 51 6.97 26.77 -8.71
CA HIS A 51 5.62 26.82 -9.30
C HIS A 51 5.59 27.23 -10.78
N SER A 52 6.55 28.04 -11.23
CA SER A 52 6.70 28.43 -12.65
C SER A 52 7.21 27.28 -13.54
N ALA A 53 7.71 26.19 -12.96
CA ALA A 53 8.26 25.03 -13.65
C ALA A 53 7.34 23.80 -13.60
N ASP A 54 6.08 23.96 -13.17
CA ASP A 54 5.15 22.85 -13.05
C ASP A 54 4.86 22.20 -14.42
N VAL A 55 5.23 20.93 -14.55
CA VAL A 55 5.08 20.17 -15.79
C VAL A 55 3.61 19.81 -16.00
N VAL A 56 3.09 20.11 -17.19
CA VAL A 56 1.75 19.70 -17.62
C VAL A 56 1.72 18.18 -17.81
N ARG A 57 0.70 17.53 -17.22
CA ARG A 57 0.53 16.09 -17.24
C ARG A 57 0.13 15.62 -18.65
N LYS A 58 0.79 14.59 -19.19
CA LYS A 58 0.51 14.06 -20.54
C LYS A 58 -0.93 13.57 -20.75
N GLU A 59 -1.56 13.10 -19.68
CA GLU A 59 -2.94 12.60 -19.67
C GLU A 59 -3.99 13.71 -19.50
N PHE A 60 -3.57 14.97 -19.35
CA PHE A 60 -4.50 16.08 -19.23
C PHE A 60 -5.18 16.36 -20.58
N TYR A 61 -6.51 16.46 -20.55
CA TYR A 61 -7.29 16.78 -21.75
C TYR A 61 -8.12 18.05 -21.56
N GLY A 62 -8.31 18.79 -22.66
CA GLY A 62 -9.02 20.06 -22.67
C GLY A 62 -9.29 20.53 -24.10
N ARG A 63 -9.88 21.73 -24.21
CA ARG A 63 -10.01 22.44 -25.48
C ARG A 63 -8.76 23.29 -25.70
N PRO A 64 -8.18 23.33 -26.91
CA PRO A 64 -7.07 24.23 -27.19
C PRO A 64 -7.55 25.68 -27.04
N ARG A 65 -6.75 26.48 -26.35
CA ARG A 65 -6.98 27.91 -26.12
C ARG A 65 -5.64 28.62 -26.08
N THR A 66 -5.58 29.84 -26.61
CA THR A 66 -4.43 30.73 -26.41
C THR A 66 -4.46 31.29 -25.00
N SER A 67 -3.39 31.07 -24.24
CA SER A 67 -3.22 31.59 -22.88
C SER A 67 -3.33 33.12 -22.89
N PRO A 68 -4.19 33.73 -22.05
CA PRO A 68 -4.34 35.18 -22.00
C PRO A 68 -3.13 35.89 -21.37
N VAL A 69 -2.25 35.16 -20.70
CA VAL A 69 -1.07 35.72 -20.00
C VAL A 69 0.21 35.49 -20.81
N THR A 70 0.40 34.28 -21.34
CA THR A 70 1.64 33.90 -22.05
C THR A 70 1.51 33.95 -23.57
N GLY A 71 0.29 33.99 -24.12
CA GLY A 71 0.06 33.95 -25.56
C GLY A 71 0.32 32.59 -26.21
N GLU A 72 0.76 31.59 -25.44
CA GLU A 72 1.04 30.24 -25.94
C GLU A 72 -0.23 29.40 -26.06
N ALA A 73 -0.20 28.40 -26.96
CA ALA A 73 -1.29 27.44 -27.09
C ALA A 73 -1.29 26.48 -25.89
N GLU A 74 -2.35 26.53 -25.08
CA GLU A 74 -2.54 25.64 -23.93
C GLU A 74 -3.84 24.84 -24.04
N LEU A 75 -3.89 23.69 -23.37
CA LEU A 75 -5.14 22.96 -23.17
C LEU A 75 -5.87 23.59 -21.97
N TRP A 76 -7.14 23.92 -22.16
CA TRP A 76 -8.00 24.49 -21.13
C TRP A 76 -9.21 23.60 -20.87
N TYR A 77 -9.53 23.38 -19.59
CA TYR A 77 -10.70 22.60 -19.16
C TYR A 77 -11.69 23.53 -18.44
N PRO A 78 -12.98 23.54 -18.82
CA PRO A 78 -13.96 24.45 -18.21
C PRO A 78 -14.11 24.27 -16.70
N ASP A 79 -14.07 25.38 -15.96
CA ASP A 79 -14.10 25.36 -14.49
C ASP A 79 -15.41 24.82 -13.94
N TRP A 80 -16.55 25.11 -14.57
CA TRP A 80 -17.85 24.57 -14.12
C TRP A 80 -17.92 23.04 -14.20
N LYS A 81 -17.31 22.44 -15.23
CA LYS A 81 -17.22 20.97 -15.35
C LYS A 81 -16.33 20.40 -14.26
N ARG A 82 -15.25 21.12 -13.94
CA ARG A 82 -14.31 20.72 -12.89
C ARG A 82 -14.97 20.83 -11.50
N ALA A 83 -15.71 21.90 -11.25
CA ALA A 83 -16.48 22.08 -10.02
C ALA A 83 -17.52 20.96 -9.85
N PHE A 84 -18.27 20.62 -10.90
CA PHE A 84 -19.20 19.48 -10.86
C PHE A 84 -18.48 18.17 -10.50
N LYS A 85 -17.33 17.90 -11.12
CA LYS A 85 -16.52 16.72 -10.78
C LYS A 85 -16.05 16.74 -9.33
N TYR A 86 -15.61 17.88 -8.80
CA TYR A 86 -15.25 18.02 -7.39
C TYR A 86 -16.42 17.81 -6.45
N CYS A 87 -17.64 18.22 -6.82
CA CYS A 87 -18.83 17.91 -6.04
C CYS A 87 -19.10 16.40 -6.02
N VAL A 88 -19.00 15.72 -7.17
CA VAL A 88 -19.17 14.26 -7.26
C VAL A 88 -18.11 13.53 -6.45
N THR A 89 -16.83 13.91 -6.57
CA THR A 89 -15.77 13.27 -5.81
C THR A 89 -15.88 13.55 -4.32
N GLY A 90 -16.27 14.77 -3.94
CA GLY A 90 -16.58 15.11 -2.56
C GLY A 90 -17.71 14.26 -1.98
N LEU A 91 -18.79 14.04 -2.73
CA LEU A 91 -19.90 13.16 -2.32
C LEU A 91 -19.44 11.70 -2.15
N VAL A 92 -18.65 11.17 -3.10
CA VAL A 92 -18.11 9.81 -2.99
C VAL A 92 -17.20 9.68 -1.77
N MET A 93 -16.36 10.67 -1.51
CA MET A 93 -15.52 10.71 -0.30
C MET A 93 -16.37 10.77 0.98
N LEU A 94 -17.48 11.51 1.00
CA LEU A 94 -18.39 11.53 2.16
C LEU A 94 -19.06 10.18 2.41
N VAL A 95 -19.54 9.51 1.36
CA VAL A 95 -20.12 8.16 1.47
C VAL A 95 -19.07 7.16 1.98
N GLN A 96 -17.84 7.28 1.49
CA GLN A 96 -16.72 6.47 1.92
C GLN A 96 -16.39 6.66 3.41
N VAL A 97 -16.36 7.91 3.88
CA VAL A 97 -16.19 8.25 5.30
C VAL A 97 -17.34 7.72 6.15
N ALA A 98 -18.59 7.81 5.68
CA ALA A 98 -19.74 7.26 6.38
C ALA A 98 -19.67 5.73 6.50
N PHE A 99 -19.26 5.04 5.43
CA PHE A 99 -19.04 3.60 5.44
C PHE A 99 -17.96 3.19 6.44
N MET A 100 -16.84 3.90 6.46
CA MET A 100 -15.79 3.70 7.47
C MET A 100 -16.29 3.90 8.89
N THR A 101 -17.09 4.95 9.08
CA THR A 101 -17.69 5.23 10.38
C THR A 101 -18.61 4.10 10.84
N ALA A 102 -19.42 3.56 9.93
CA ALA A 102 -20.26 2.40 10.21
C ALA A 102 -19.43 1.16 10.57
N MET A 103 -18.33 0.88 9.86
CA MET A 103 -17.45 -0.26 10.17
C MET A 103 -16.78 -0.12 11.55
N VAL A 104 -16.24 1.05 11.87
CA VAL A 104 -15.64 1.32 13.19
C VAL A 104 -16.69 1.20 14.30
N THR A 105 -17.92 1.66 14.04
CA THR A 105 -19.04 1.52 14.98
C THR A 105 -19.44 0.05 15.16
N ALA A 106 -19.43 -0.75 14.10
CA ALA A 106 -19.69 -2.19 14.19
C ALA A 106 -18.60 -2.92 14.99
N LEU A 107 -17.33 -2.58 14.78
CA LEU A 107 -16.21 -3.07 15.59
C LEU A 107 -16.41 -2.71 17.07
N TYR A 108 -16.77 -1.45 17.32
CA TYR A 108 -17.05 -0.96 18.66
C TYR A 108 -18.18 -1.75 19.34
N ALA A 109 -19.26 -2.03 18.62
CA ALA A 109 -20.33 -2.88 19.10
C ALA A 109 -19.86 -4.33 19.37
N GLY A 110 -19.03 -4.90 18.50
CA GLY A 110 -18.44 -6.23 18.70
C GLY A 110 -17.52 -6.31 19.92
N TYR A 111 -16.66 -5.29 20.11
CA TYR A 111 -15.84 -5.16 21.31
C TYR A 111 -16.70 -5.05 22.57
N PHE A 112 -17.75 -4.21 22.52
CA PHE A 112 -18.67 -4.04 23.63
C PHE A 112 -19.38 -5.35 24.00
N TRP A 113 -19.84 -6.11 23.00
CA TRP A 113 -20.47 -7.42 23.19
C TRP A 113 -19.54 -8.46 23.84
N ILE A 114 -18.26 -8.50 23.42
CA ILE A 114 -17.25 -9.39 24.04
C ILE A 114 -17.03 -9.01 25.51
N GLN A 115 -17.08 -7.71 25.84
CA GLN A 115 -16.86 -7.23 27.20
C GLN A 115 -18.08 -7.44 28.11
N SER A 116 -19.28 -7.31 27.56
CA SER A 116 -20.54 -7.47 28.28
C SER A 116 -20.89 -8.92 28.58
N THR A 117 -20.39 -9.88 27.80
CA THR A 117 -20.67 -11.30 28.00
C THR A 117 -19.75 -11.89 29.07
N GLU A 118 -20.31 -12.55 30.08
CA GLU A 118 -19.51 -13.33 31.03
C GLU A 118 -18.84 -14.53 30.34
N MET A 119 -17.51 -14.46 30.22
CA MET A 119 -16.69 -15.51 29.61
C MET A 119 -15.46 -15.77 30.47
N SER A 120 -14.87 -16.96 30.31
CA SER A 120 -13.58 -17.25 30.94
C SER A 120 -12.53 -16.22 30.52
N VAL A 121 -11.59 -15.90 31.41
CA VAL A 121 -10.51 -14.92 31.14
C VAL A 121 -9.76 -15.27 29.85
N TYR A 122 -9.51 -16.56 29.62
CA TYR A 122 -8.83 -17.06 28.43
C TYR A 122 -9.67 -16.86 27.16
N THR A 123 -10.96 -17.19 27.20
CA THR A 123 -11.88 -16.99 26.06
C THR A 123 -12.02 -15.52 25.71
N ASN A 124 -12.17 -14.64 26.72
CA ASN A 124 -12.26 -13.21 26.52
C ASN A 124 -10.97 -12.65 25.89
N PHE A 125 -9.80 -13.08 26.37
CA PHE A 125 -8.51 -12.68 25.81
C PHE A 125 -8.37 -13.10 24.33
N LEU A 126 -8.66 -14.36 24.00
CA LEU A 126 -8.59 -14.87 22.64
C LEU A 126 -9.54 -14.14 21.68
N LEU A 127 -10.79 -13.91 22.09
CA LEU A 127 -11.78 -13.22 21.26
C LEU A 127 -11.40 -11.75 21.03
N ASN A 128 -10.86 -11.05 22.04
CA ASN A 128 -10.36 -9.68 21.87
C ASN A 128 -9.17 -9.64 20.89
N MET A 129 -8.24 -10.60 20.99
CA MET A 129 -7.12 -10.70 20.04
C MET A 129 -7.60 -11.00 18.64
N ALA A 130 -8.54 -11.95 18.48
CA ALA A 130 -9.11 -12.31 17.19
C ALA A 130 -9.85 -11.12 16.55
N ASN A 131 -10.71 -10.43 17.32
CA ASN A 131 -11.44 -9.24 16.87
C ASN A 131 -10.49 -8.12 16.41
N SER A 132 -9.45 -7.84 17.21
CA SER A 132 -8.47 -6.79 16.89
C SER A 132 -7.61 -7.14 15.66
N THR A 133 -7.21 -8.40 15.54
CA THR A 133 -6.38 -8.88 14.42
C THR A 133 -7.17 -8.93 13.12
N ALA A 134 -8.38 -9.48 13.15
CA ALA A 134 -9.27 -9.53 11.99
C ALA A 134 -9.56 -8.11 11.48
N TRP A 135 -9.79 -7.18 12.40
CA TRP A 135 -9.99 -5.76 12.08
C TRP A 135 -8.76 -5.12 11.43
N GLY A 136 -7.58 -5.26 12.04
CA GLY A 136 -6.34 -4.68 11.50
C GLY A 136 -6.02 -5.19 10.10
N ILE A 137 -6.19 -6.50 9.85
CA ILE A 137 -6.00 -7.09 8.52
C ILE A 137 -7.06 -6.58 7.54
N CYS A 138 -8.34 -6.55 7.95
CA CYS A 138 -9.43 -6.08 7.09
C CYS A 138 -9.22 -4.63 6.66
N LEU A 139 -8.86 -3.75 7.59
CA LEU A 139 -8.54 -2.36 7.31
C LEU A 139 -7.39 -2.23 6.32
N GLU A 140 -6.26 -2.88 6.58
CA GLU A 140 -5.08 -2.78 5.70
C GLU A 140 -5.42 -3.22 4.26
N LEU A 141 -6.12 -4.35 4.12
CA LEU A 141 -6.55 -4.85 2.81
C LEU A 141 -7.51 -3.87 2.12
N LEU A 142 -8.47 -3.32 2.86
CA LEU A 142 -9.45 -2.39 2.32
C LEU A 142 -8.79 -1.06 1.91
N ASN A 143 -7.82 -0.57 2.69
CA ASN A 143 -7.02 0.61 2.42
C ASN A 143 -6.25 0.48 1.12
N TRP A 144 -5.55 -0.64 0.97
CA TRP A 144 -4.73 -0.90 -0.20
C TRP A 144 -5.56 -1.21 -1.45
N ILE A 145 -6.53 -2.14 -1.36
CA ILE A 145 -7.24 -2.69 -2.52
C ILE A 145 -8.37 -1.75 -2.96
N VAL A 146 -9.08 -1.15 -2.02
CA VAL A 146 -10.30 -0.39 -2.32
C VAL A 146 -10.03 1.11 -2.27
N TRP A 147 -9.55 1.65 -1.16
CA TRP A 147 -9.53 3.11 -0.96
C TRP A 147 -8.46 3.82 -1.75
N TYR A 148 -7.23 3.30 -1.77
CA TYR A 148 -6.18 3.88 -2.58
C TYR A 148 -6.55 3.86 -4.07
N GLN A 149 -7.14 2.74 -4.54
CA GLN A 149 -7.57 2.62 -5.93
C GLN A 149 -8.74 3.56 -6.25
N LEU A 150 -9.71 3.69 -5.34
CA LEU A 150 -10.81 4.63 -5.46
C LEU A 150 -10.31 6.07 -5.49
N ALA A 151 -9.43 6.47 -4.57
CA ALA A 151 -8.85 7.80 -4.52
C ALA A 151 -8.07 8.11 -5.81
N SER A 152 -7.28 7.16 -6.32
CA SER A 152 -6.56 7.29 -7.59
C SER A 152 -7.50 7.38 -8.80
N ALA A 153 -8.59 6.60 -8.82
CA ALA A 153 -9.61 6.67 -9.87
C ALA A 153 -10.33 8.02 -9.87
N LEU A 154 -10.76 8.50 -8.70
CA LEU A 154 -11.39 9.82 -8.53
C LEU A 154 -10.44 10.95 -8.92
N ASN A 155 -9.16 10.85 -8.57
CA ASN A 155 -8.17 11.86 -8.90
C ASN A 155 -7.86 11.92 -10.42
N ARG A 156 -7.92 10.78 -11.11
CA ARG A 156 -7.86 10.73 -12.59
C ARG A 156 -9.13 11.31 -13.21
N PHE A 157 -10.30 11.03 -12.63
CA PHE A 157 -11.58 11.59 -13.08
C PHE A 157 -11.61 13.12 -12.99
N GLU A 158 -11.02 13.71 -11.95
CA GLU A 158 -10.94 15.15 -11.70
C GLU A 158 -10.12 15.94 -12.74
N ASN A 159 -9.25 15.27 -13.53
CA ASN A 159 -8.48 15.86 -14.64
C ASN A 159 -7.66 17.11 -14.24
N HIS A 160 -6.67 16.93 -13.35
CA HIS A 160 -5.72 17.98 -12.98
C HIS A 160 -4.70 18.29 -14.08
N ARG A 161 -4.32 19.56 -14.21
CA ARG A 161 -3.42 20.07 -15.27
C ARG A 161 -1.96 19.69 -15.03
N THR A 162 -1.44 19.97 -13.84
CA THR A 162 -0.03 19.75 -13.50
C THR A 162 0.14 18.44 -12.75
N VAL A 163 1.34 17.86 -12.82
CA VAL A 163 1.70 16.66 -12.03
C VAL A 163 1.59 16.96 -10.53
N GLN A 164 2.12 18.11 -10.11
CA GLN A 164 2.10 18.55 -8.71
C GLN A 164 0.67 18.71 -8.17
N ASP A 165 -0.25 19.31 -8.93
CA ASP A 165 -1.66 19.43 -8.52
C ASP A 165 -2.32 18.06 -8.41
N HIS A 166 -2.05 17.17 -9.36
CA HIS A 166 -2.58 15.81 -9.33
C HIS A 166 -2.12 15.08 -8.07
N GLU A 167 -0.83 15.11 -7.74
CA GLU A 167 -0.27 14.43 -6.58
C GLU A 167 -0.76 15.06 -5.27
N ASN A 168 -0.74 16.38 -5.13
CA ASN A 168 -1.24 17.07 -3.94
C ASN A 168 -2.71 16.73 -3.64
N ARG A 169 -3.54 16.65 -4.68
CA ARG A 169 -4.97 16.33 -4.54
C ARG A 169 -5.20 14.86 -4.21
N LEU A 170 -4.34 13.96 -4.66
CA LEU A 170 -4.35 12.56 -4.24
C LEU A 170 -3.94 12.42 -2.77
N ILE A 171 -2.86 13.10 -2.37
CA ILE A 171 -2.36 13.10 -0.98
C ILE A 171 -3.45 13.55 -0.02
N ILE A 172 -4.16 14.64 -0.32
CA ILE A 172 -5.26 15.13 0.54
C ILE A 172 -6.36 14.06 0.69
N LYS A 173 -6.77 13.39 -0.39
CA LYS A 173 -7.80 12.35 -0.35
C LYS A 173 -7.37 11.17 0.51
N VAL A 174 -6.14 10.67 0.30
CA VAL A 174 -5.56 9.56 1.09
C VAL A 174 -5.36 9.97 2.55
N PHE A 175 -4.94 11.20 2.81
CA PHE A 175 -4.75 11.73 4.16
C PHE A 175 -6.06 11.79 4.94
N ILE A 176 -7.13 12.34 4.36
CA ILE A 176 -8.45 12.38 5.02
C ILE A 176 -8.88 10.97 5.42
N PHE A 177 -8.68 10.02 4.52
CA PHE A 177 -9.00 8.63 4.76
C PHE A 177 -8.20 8.05 5.95
N PHE A 178 -6.87 8.17 5.91
CA PHE A 178 -6.00 7.68 6.98
C PHE A 178 -6.26 8.37 8.32
N PHE A 179 -6.57 9.66 8.30
CA PHE A 179 -6.90 10.43 9.49
C PHE A 179 -8.16 9.88 10.17
N ILE A 180 -9.22 9.60 9.40
CA ILE A 180 -10.45 9.05 9.96
C ILE A 180 -10.21 7.64 10.50
N ASP A 181 -9.51 6.79 9.74
CA ASP A 181 -9.18 5.43 10.17
C ASP A 181 -8.39 5.41 11.50
N CYS A 182 -7.39 6.28 11.64
CA CYS A 182 -6.57 6.33 12.85
C CYS A 182 -7.28 6.96 14.05
N PHE A 183 -8.07 8.01 13.84
CA PHE A 183 -8.58 8.83 14.95
C PHE A 183 -10.05 8.60 15.31
N LEU A 184 -10.85 8.00 14.42
CA LEU A 184 -12.30 7.89 14.63
C LEU A 184 -12.65 7.04 15.86
N TRP A 185 -11.95 5.93 16.09
CA TRP A 185 -12.12 5.11 17.29
C TRP A 185 -11.98 5.94 18.58
N PHE A 186 -10.98 6.82 18.63
CA PHE A 186 -10.74 7.68 19.79
C PHE A 186 -11.78 8.79 19.90
N PHE A 187 -12.26 9.34 18.79
CA PHE A 187 -13.35 10.31 18.83
C PHE A 187 -14.65 9.69 19.35
N ILE A 188 -15.00 8.48 18.91
CA ILE A 188 -16.16 7.75 19.44
C ILE A 188 -15.99 7.48 20.93
N LEU A 189 -14.82 7.01 21.38
CA LEU A 189 -14.59 6.77 22.81
C LEU A 189 -14.62 8.06 23.65
N ALA A 190 -13.88 9.09 23.24
CA ALA A 190 -13.70 10.32 24.02
C ALA A 190 -14.95 11.21 24.06
N PHE A 191 -15.66 11.34 22.93
CA PHE A 191 -16.80 12.26 22.80
C PHE A 191 -18.17 11.59 22.93
N PHE A 192 -18.30 10.29 22.60
CA PHE A 192 -19.57 9.59 22.68
C PHE A 192 -19.63 8.65 23.89
N HIS A 193 -18.72 7.69 24.00
CA HIS A 193 -18.83 6.64 25.01
C HIS A 193 -18.54 7.11 26.43
N ILE A 194 -17.41 7.80 26.66
CA ILE A 194 -17.03 8.24 28.02
C ILE A 194 -18.04 9.24 28.62
N PRO A 195 -18.58 10.21 27.85
CA PRO A 195 -19.58 11.14 28.36
C PRO A 195 -20.98 10.51 28.49
N PHE A 196 -21.46 9.79 27.46
CA PHE A 196 -22.84 9.34 27.34
C PHE A 196 -23.06 7.83 27.55
N GLY A 197 -22.04 7.08 27.99
CA GLY A 197 -22.08 5.62 28.11
C GLY A 197 -23.28 5.07 28.89
N ARG A 198 -23.69 5.73 29.98
CA ARG A 198 -24.88 5.32 30.76
C ARG A 198 -26.20 5.47 29.98
N GLN A 199 -26.31 6.50 29.16
CA GLN A 199 -27.52 6.75 28.35
C GLN A 199 -27.58 5.81 27.15
N ILE A 200 -26.42 5.51 26.56
CA ILE A 200 -26.29 4.48 25.53
C ILE A 200 -26.75 3.14 26.10
N GLU A 201 -26.24 2.76 27.28
CA GLU A 201 -26.61 1.53 27.97
C GLU A 201 -28.12 1.46 28.27
N SER A 202 -28.72 2.52 28.80
CA SER A 202 -30.17 2.56 29.05
C SER A 202 -31.01 2.48 27.79
N THR A 203 -30.54 3.10 26.70
CA THR A 203 -31.22 3.05 25.40
C THR A 203 -31.15 1.64 24.82
N LEU A 204 -30.00 0.97 24.91
CA LEU A 204 -29.84 -0.40 24.44
C LEU A 204 -30.66 -1.38 25.30
N ALA A 205 -30.73 -1.17 26.62
CA ALA A 205 -31.61 -1.93 27.50
C ALA A 205 -33.09 -1.78 27.10
N SER A 206 -33.53 -0.58 26.71
CA SER A 206 -34.89 -0.34 26.19
C SER A 206 -35.17 -1.05 24.85
N LEU A 207 -34.13 -1.35 24.08
CA LEU A 207 -34.18 -2.14 22.84
C LEU A 207 -34.10 -3.67 23.11
N GLY A 208 -34.11 -4.09 24.37
CA GLY A 208 -34.02 -5.50 24.78
C GLY A 208 -32.61 -6.05 24.86
N LEU A 209 -31.57 -5.24 24.57
CA LEU A 209 -30.17 -5.63 24.71
C LEU A 209 -29.71 -5.36 26.14
N HIS A 210 -29.80 -6.39 27.00
CA HIS A 210 -29.30 -6.35 28.37
C HIS A 210 -27.82 -6.74 28.42
N PHE A 211 -27.04 -6.03 29.22
CA PHE A 211 -25.61 -6.28 29.40
C PHE A 211 -25.36 -6.77 30.82
N ASP A 212 -24.47 -7.76 30.97
CA ASP A 212 -24.16 -8.34 32.29
C ASP A 212 -23.31 -7.38 33.14
N LYS A 213 -22.63 -6.40 32.52
CA LYS A 213 -21.73 -5.46 33.20
C LYS A 213 -22.11 -4.00 32.95
N PRO A 214 -22.30 -3.21 34.03
CA PRO A 214 -22.65 -1.80 33.90
C PRO A 214 -21.49 -0.93 33.41
N PHE A 215 -21.81 0.19 32.77
CA PHE A 215 -20.81 1.14 32.31
C PHE A 215 -20.07 1.84 33.47
N GLU A 216 -18.75 1.63 33.56
CA GLU A 216 -17.86 2.29 34.52
C GLU A 216 -16.88 3.27 33.84
N ARG A 217 -17.11 4.58 34.03
CA ARG A 217 -16.31 5.64 33.39
C ARG A 217 -14.80 5.54 33.66
N GLN A 218 -14.39 5.22 34.89
CA GLN A 218 -12.98 5.17 35.28
C GLN A 218 -12.21 4.07 34.52
N VAL A 219 -12.83 2.90 34.37
CA VAL A 219 -12.27 1.78 33.60
C VAL A 219 -12.07 2.19 32.13
N TRP A 220 -13.05 2.88 31.54
CA TRP A 220 -12.95 3.34 30.16
C TRP A 220 -11.93 4.47 29.95
N MET A 221 -11.77 5.37 30.91
CA MET A 221 -10.71 6.40 30.90
C MET A 221 -9.30 5.77 30.97
N ALA A 222 -9.10 4.79 31.85
CA ALA A 222 -7.84 4.06 31.93
C ALA A 222 -7.54 3.28 30.64
N ARG A 223 -8.56 2.63 30.05
CA ARG A 223 -8.46 1.95 28.76
C ARG A 223 -8.14 2.92 27.63
N LEU A 224 -8.71 4.12 27.61
CA LEU A 224 -8.40 5.14 26.61
C LEU A 224 -6.91 5.51 26.64
N GLY A 225 -6.34 5.77 27.82
CA GLY A 225 -4.91 6.06 27.96
C GLY A 225 -4.01 4.89 27.49
N LEU A 226 -4.36 3.67 27.88
CA LEU A 226 -3.61 2.46 27.50
C LEU A 226 -3.71 2.17 25.98
N THR A 227 -4.88 2.36 25.38
CA THR A 227 -5.15 2.10 23.95
C THR A 227 -4.54 3.17 23.04
N ILE A 228 -4.63 4.46 23.41
CA ILE A 228 -3.97 5.55 22.67
C ILE A 228 -2.45 5.37 22.70
N GLY A 229 -1.87 5.13 23.87
CA GLY A 229 -0.43 5.09 24.05
C GLY A 229 0.24 3.82 23.53
N ALA A 230 -0.29 2.65 23.91
CA ALA A 230 0.38 1.38 23.63
C ALA A 230 -0.01 0.81 22.27
N VAL A 231 -1.31 0.78 21.92
CA VAL A 231 -1.74 0.12 20.68
C VAL A 231 -1.28 0.92 19.47
N LEU A 232 -1.59 2.21 19.36
CA LEU A 232 -1.17 2.99 18.18
C LEU A 232 0.35 3.09 18.04
N SER A 233 1.06 3.41 19.12
CA SER A 233 2.52 3.57 19.03
C SER A 233 3.18 2.24 18.67
N ILE A 234 2.73 1.12 19.23
CA ILE A 234 3.34 -0.19 18.92
C ILE A 234 2.89 -0.70 17.56
N THR A 235 1.60 -0.65 17.22
CA THR A 235 1.10 -1.15 15.94
C THR A 235 1.61 -0.32 14.77
N GLN A 236 1.63 1.01 14.88
CA GLN A 236 2.14 1.88 13.81
C GLN A 236 3.65 1.75 13.63
N TRP A 237 4.44 1.74 14.70
CA TRP A 237 5.88 1.51 14.58
C TRP A 237 6.21 0.11 14.05
N SER A 238 5.46 -0.91 14.47
CA SER A 238 5.65 -2.27 13.94
C SER A 238 5.27 -2.36 12.46
N MET A 239 4.13 -1.79 12.05
CA MET A 239 3.70 -1.72 10.66
C MET A 239 4.74 -1.03 9.80
N VAL A 240 5.20 0.16 10.18
CA VAL A 240 6.22 0.91 9.43
C VAL A 240 7.52 0.11 9.35
N PHE A 241 7.98 -0.49 10.44
CA PHE A 241 9.20 -1.30 10.42
C PHE A 241 9.08 -2.54 9.52
N PHE A 242 7.98 -3.30 9.61
CA PHE A 242 7.78 -4.50 8.80
C PHE A 242 7.46 -4.17 7.34
N ALA A 243 6.60 -3.21 7.07
CA ALA A 243 6.21 -2.83 5.72
C ALA A 243 7.33 -2.13 4.95
N ASP A 244 8.07 -1.21 5.57
CA ASP A 244 9.06 -0.40 4.85
C ASP A 244 10.46 -1.03 4.82
N ALA A 245 10.86 -1.77 5.86
CA ALA A 245 12.17 -2.40 5.88
C ALA A 245 12.13 -3.88 5.48
N TYR A 246 11.18 -4.64 6.03
CA TYR A 246 11.19 -6.10 5.90
C TYR A 246 10.58 -6.59 4.57
N VAL A 247 9.43 -6.07 4.15
CA VAL A 247 8.75 -6.49 2.91
C VAL A 247 9.61 -6.24 1.66
N PRO A 248 10.23 -5.07 1.43
CA PRO A 248 11.06 -4.84 0.25
C PRO A 248 12.30 -5.72 0.24
N TYR A 249 12.90 -5.94 1.41
CA TYR A 249 14.05 -6.83 1.56
C TYR A 249 13.70 -8.28 1.21
N MET A 250 12.58 -8.78 1.72
CA MET A 250 12.09 -10.12 1.42
C MET A 250 11.72 -10.28 -0.06
N CYS A 251 10.97 -9.32 -0.63
CA CYS A 251 10.60 -9.30 -2.04
C CYS A 251 11.84 -9.30 -2.94
N LYS A 252 12.83 -8.44 -2.66
CA LYS A 252 14.09 -8.38 -3.40
C LYS A 252 14.87 -9.71 -3.30
N SER A 253 14.94 -10.28 -2.10
CA SER A 253 15.63 -11.57 -1.86
C SER A 253 14.91 -12.74 -2.54
N TRP A 254 13.58 -12.72 -2.58
CA TRP A 254 12.77 -13.73 -3.26
C TRP A 254 12.88 -13.60 -4.80
N MET A 255 12.79 -12.39 -5.35
CA MET A 255 13.00 -12.13 -6.77
C MET A 255 14.39 -12.56 -7.23
N LYS A 256 15.44 -12.22 -6.47
CA LYS A 256 16.82 -12.64 -6.76
C LYS A 256 16.97 -14.16 -6.79
N ARG A 257 16.38 -14.87 -5.81
CA ARG A 257 16.35 -16.35 -5.78
C ARG A 257 15.60 -16.93 -6.99
N ARG A 258 14.49 -16.31 -7.40
CA ARG A 258 13.70 -16.74 -8.57
C ARG A 258 14.47 -16.53 -9.87
N GLU A 259 15.21 -15.43 -10.01
CA GLU A 259 16.09 -15.18 -11.16
C GLU A 259 17.26 -16.15 -11.23
N GLN A 260 17.89 -16.46 -10.09
CA GLN A 260 18.97 -17.45 -10.02
C GLN A 260 18.47 -18.84 -10.43
N ARG A 261 17.31 -19.28 -9.93
CA ARG A 261 16.69 -20.56 -10.35
C ARG A 261 16.38 -20.57 -11.85
N ARG A 262 15.89 -19.47 -12.41
CA ARG A 262 15.64 -19.34 -13.87
C ARG A 262 16.92 -19.39 -14.70
N ARG A 263 18.01 -18.78 -14.23
CA ARG A 263 19.33 -18.82 -14.89
C ARG A 263 19.93 -20.23 -14.84
N GLN A 264 19.82 -20.90 -13.70
CA GLN A 264 20.30 -22.27 -13.54
C GLN A 264 19.51 -23.25 -14.42
N ALA A 265 18.18 -23.16 -14.44
CA ALA A 265 17.35 -23.96 -15.35
C ALA A 265 17.67 -23.72 -16.84
N ARG A 266 18.02 -22.49 -17.24
CA ARG A 266 18.51 -22.20 -18.61
C ARG A 266 19.88 -22.80 -18.90
N SER A 267 20.78 -22.79 -17.91
CA SER A 267 22.12 -23.38 -18.03
C SER A 267 22.05 -24.90 -18.11
N ASP A 268 21.21 -25.53 -17.28
CA ASP A 268 21.05 -26.98 -17.24
C ASP A 268 20.32 -27.48 -18.50
N GLY A 269 19.29 -26.76 -18.96
CA GLY A 269 18.59 -27.07 -20.21
C GLY A 269 19.44 -26.82 -21.45
N GLY A 270 20.22 -25.72 -21.49
CA GLY A 270 21.15 -25.44 -22.59
C GLY A 270 22.36 -26.39 -22.61
N GLY A 271 22.84 -26.79 -21.44
CA GLY A 271 23.92 -27.76 -21.27
C GLY A 271 23.50 -29.16 -21.71
N ALA A 272 22.31 -29.62 -21.32
CA ALA A 272 21.77 -30.91 -21.77
C ALA A 272 21.58 -30.95 -23.30
N VAL A 273 21.00 -29.90 -23.90
CA VAL A 273 20.84 -29.80 -25.36
C VAL A 273 22.19 -29.74 -26.07
N GLY A 274 23.17 -29.04 -25.51
CA GLY A 274 24.52 -28.95 -26.07
C GLY A 274 25.27 -30.28 -26.03
N LEU A 275 25.16 -31.03 -24.93
CA LEU A 275 25.74 -32.36 -24.78
C LEU A 275 25.09 -33.38 -25.73
N ASP A 276 23.76 -33.35 -25.85
CA ASP A 276 23.01 -34.20 -26.79
C ASP A 276 23.33 -33.90 -28.25
N HIS A 277 23.59 -32.63 -28.58
CA HIS A 277 24.02 -32.24 -29.92
C HIS A 277 25.46 -32.70 -30.21
N ALA A 278 26.38 -32.51 -29.26
CA ALA A 278 27.77 -32.96 -29.38
C ALA A 278 27.86 -34.49 -29.52
N ALA A 279 27.09 -35.24 -28.75
CA ALA A 279 27.03 -36.70 -28.84
C ALA A 279 26.52 -37.18 -30.22
N ARG A 280 25.51 -36.50 -30.78
CA ARG A 280 24.98 -36.80 -32.11
C ARG A 280 25.99 -36.51 -33.23
N GLU A 281 26.74 -35.43 -33.11
CA GLU A 281 27.80 -35.08 -34.08
C GLU A 281 28.96 -36.09 -34.04
N LEU A 282 29.39 -36.53 -32.84
CA LEU A 282 30.41 -37.57 -32.70
C LEU A 282 29.97 -38.90 -33.35
N GLN A 283 28.73 -39.33 -33.15
CA GLN A 283 28.19 -40.53 -33.80
C GLN A 283 28.17 -40.41 -35.33
N ARG A 284 27.85 -39.23 -35.88
CA ARG A 284 27.89 -38.99 -37.33
C ARG A 284 29.31 -39.10 -37.89
N VAL A 285 30.29 -38.54 -37.19
CA VAL A 285 31.70 -38.58 -37.58
C VAL A 285 32.24 -40.02 -37.52
N GLU A 286 31.90 -40.79 -36.49
CA GLU A 286 32.28 -42.21 -36.38
C GLU A 286 31.63 -43.08 -37.46
N ALA A 287 30.37 -42.83 -37.81
CA ALA A 287 29.68 -43.52 -38.89
C ALA A 287 30.31 -43.23 -40.26
N GLN A 288 30.68 -41.97 -40.52
CA GLN A 288 31.41 -41.59 -41.74
C GLN A 288 32.80 -42.24 -41.80
N ARG A 289 33.53 -42.29 -40.68
CA ARG A 289 34.85 -42.92 -40.62
C ARG A 289 34.77 -44.43 -40.86
N SER A 290 33.77 -45.10 -40.27
CA SER A 290 33.54 -46.54 -40.47
C SER A 290 33.13 -46.85 -41.91
N GLY A 291 32.24 -46.03 -42.49
CA GLY A 291 31.84 -46.14 -43.90
C GLY A 291 33.00 -45.91 -44.88
N ALA A 292 33.82 -44.88 -44.66
CA ALA A 292 35.01 -44.63 -45.48
C ALA A 292 36.05 -45.75 -45.38
N THR A 293 36.19 -46.38 -44.20
CA THR A 293 37.09 -47.53 -44.02
C THR A 293 36.56 -48.76 -44.77
N SER A 294 35.25 -48.99 -44.77
CA SER A 294 34.60 -50.07 -45.54
C SER A 294 34.75 -49.86 -47.04
N ILE A 295 34.54 -48.62 -47.53
CA ILE A 295 34.68 -48.29 -48.95
C ILE A 295 36.14 -48.40 -49.42
N ALA A 296 37.09 -47.97 -48.58
CA ALA A 296 38.52 -48.14 -48.86
C ALA A 296 38.94 -49.63 -48.89
N MET A 297 38.31 -50.48 -48.08
CA MET A 297 38.50 -51.93 -48.13
C MET A 297 37.89 -52.55 -49.40
N GLU A 298 36.71 -52.08 -49.83
CA GLU A 298 35.99 -52.60 -51.02
C GLU A 298 36.61 -52.14 -52.35
N GLN A 299 37.20 -50.94 -52.41
CA GLN A 299 37.95 -50.48 -53.59
C GLN A 299 39.28 -51.23 -53.76
N ARG A 300 39.83 -51.83 -52.69
CA ARG A 300 41.04 -52.65 -52.78
C ARG A 300 40.79 -54.06 -53.33
N THR A 301 39.53 -54.50 -53.43
CA THR A 301 39.14 -55.86 -53.84
C THR A 301 38.49 -55.97 -55.21
N ARG A 302 38.30 -54.88 -55.98
CA ARG A 302 37.77 -54.95 -57.35
C ARG A 302 38.85 -54.77 -58.43
N PRO A 303 39.17 -55.82 -59.22
CA PRO A 303 40.00 -55.71 -60.41
C PRO A 303 39.21 -55.06 -61.58
N GLY A 304 39.92 -54.28 -62.39
CA GLY A 304 39.36 -53.38 -63.39
C GLY A 304 38.68 -54.05 -64.60
N LEU A 305 37.64 -53.37 -65.07
CA LEU A 305 37.01 -53.42 -66.39
C LEU A 305 36.42 -52.00 -66.58
N GLY A 306 36.53 -51.29 -67.69
CA GLY A 306 36.65 -51.70 -69.08
C GLY A 306 35.74 -50.78 -69.89
N VAL A 307 36.37 -49.91 -70.66
CA VAL A 307 35.88 -48.87 -71.59
C VAL A 307 34.65 -49.22 -72.46
N ALA A 308 33.74 -48.24 -72.62
CA ALA A 308 32.97 -47.84 -73.83
C ALA A 308 31.74 -47.02 -73.36
N GLY A 309 31.25 -45.92 -73.95
CA GLY A 309 31.47 -45.18 -75.19
C GLY A 309 30.19 -44.37 -75.47
N ALA A 310 30.31 -43.25 -76.20
CA ALA A 310 29.26 -42.30 -76.67
C ALA A 310 28.70 -41.31 -75.62
N GLY A 311 28.54 -40.01 -75.87
CA GLY A 311 28.66 -39.20 -77.09
C GLY A 311 27.56 -38.12 -77.09
N GLY A 312 27.89 -36.85 -77.35
CA GLY A 312 26.94 -35.76 -77.60
C GLY A 312 27.08 -34.60 -76.59
N SER A 313 27.80 -33.51 -76.87
CA SER A 313 27.57 -32.41 -77.84
C SER A 313 26.80 -31.21 -77.24
N GLY A 314 27.52 -30.10 -77.09
CA GLY A 314 27.08 -28.70 -77.26
C GLY A 314 26.44 -28.03 -76.04
N ARG A 315 26.66 -26.75 -75.73
CA ARG A 315 27.32 -25.62 -76.40
C ARG A 315 27.75 -24.62 -75.31
N MET A 316 28.79 -23.85 -75.63
CA MET A 316 29.16 -22.48 -75.20
C MET A 316 28.96 -22.07 -73.73
#